data_AF-A0A6A0A3N8-F1
#
_entry.id   AF-A0A6A0A3N8-F1
#
_cell.length_a   1.000
_cell.length_b   1.000
_cell.length_c   1.000
_cell.angle_alpha   90.00
_cell.angle_beta   90.00
_cell.angle_gamma   90.00
#
_symmetry.space_group_name_H-M   'P 1'
#
loop_
_entity.id
_entity.type
_entity.pdbx_description
1 polymer ?
#
loop_
_entity_poly.entity_id
_entity_poly.type
_entity_poly.pdbx_seq_one_letter_code
_entity_poly.pdbx_strand_id
1 'polypeptide(L)'
;CRVEVVLDATPFYAESGGQVGDRGLLQGPQGPGLLVMVEDVKKAAGGRLFVHSGEVQAGRLAVGDMVSAVVDEALRRQVRAHHTATHLLQSALRRVLGPDTCQQGSLVDGQRL
;
A
#
# COMPACT_ATOMS: atom_id res chain seq x y z
N CYS A 1 -0.80 -17.93 -10.12
CA CYS A 1 0.27 -17.37 -10.98
C CYS A 1 0.59 -15.94 -10.53
N ARG A 2 1.82 -15.65 -10.08
CA ARG A 2 2.16 -14.34 -9.50
C ARG A 2 2.55 -13.33 -10.58
N VAL A 3 2.10 -12.09 -10.45
CA VAL A 3 2.32 -11.01 -11.43
C VAL A 3 2.62 -9.68 -10.74
N GLU A 4 3.31 -8.80 -11.47
CA GLU A 4 3.49 -7.39 -11.13
C GLU A 4 2.89 -6.54 -12.25
N VAL A 5 2.03 -5.60 -11.88
CA VAL A 5 1.25 -4.79 -12.82
C VAL A 5 1.48 -3.32 -12.55
N VAL A 6 1.81 -2.57 -13.59
CA VAL A 6 1.88 -1.10 -13.57
C VAL A 6 0.72 -0.59 -14.40
N LEU A 7 -0.08 0.28 -13.81
CA LEU A 7 -1.20 0.95 -14.47
C LEU A 7 -0.80 2.38 -14.81
N ASP A 8 -1.43 2.94 -15.85
CA ASP A 8 -1.34 4.35 -16.22
C ASP A 8 -1.99 5.26 -15.17
N ALA A 9 -3.09 4.79 -14.56
CA ALA A 9 -3.73 5.40 -13.41
C ALA A 9 -4.17 4.33 -12.40
N THR A 10 -4.08 4.63 -11.10
CA THR A 10 -4.50 3.69 -10.05
C THR A 10 -5.16 4.39 -8.85
N PRO A 11 -6.25 3.83 -8.30
CA PRO A 11 -6.86 4.29 -7.04
C PRO A 11 -6.18 3.72 -5.78
N PHE A 12 -5.20 2.82 -5.94
CA PHE A 12 -4.51 2.15 -4.84
C PHE A 12 -3.44 3.06 -4.22
N TYR A 13 -3.41 3.12 -2.89
CA TYR A 13 -2.29 3.69 -2.16
C TYR A 13 -1.18 2.66 -1.98
N ALA A 14 0.04 3.04 -2.35
CA ALA A 14 1.22 2.26 -2.03
C ALA A 14 1.64 2.45 -0.58
N GLU A 15 2.27 1.42 -0.01
CA GLU A 15 2.87 1.46 1.32
C GLU A 15 3.80 2.67 1.47
N SER A 16 3.65 3.41 2.57
CA SER A 16 4.47 4.59 2.86
C SER A 16 4.45 4.90 4.35
N GLY A 17 5.63 5.14 4.94
CA GLY A 17 5.74 5.62 6.33
C GLY A 17 5.17 4.68 7.40
N GLY A 18 5.22 3.36 7.18
CA GLY A 18 4.69 2.35 8.10
C GLY A 18 3.20 2.02 7.92
N GLN A 19 2.53 2.62 6.93
CA GLN A 19 1.15 2.30 6.57
C GLN A 19 1.12 1.24 5.46
N VAL A 20 0.48 0.09 5.73
CA VAL A 20 0.27 -1.00 4.76
C VAL A 20 -0.43 -0.49 3.50
N GLY A 21 0.03 -0.91 2.32
CA GLY A 21 -0.58 -0.57 1.04
C GLY A 21 -2.01 -1.11 0.87
N ASP A 22 -2.74 -0.52 -0.07
CA ASP A 22 -4.09 -0.96 -0.41
C ASP A 22 -4.08 -2.38 -1.01
N ARG A 23 -5.14 -3.14 -0.75
CA ARG A 23 -5.43 -4.43 -1.41
C ARG A 23 -6.72 -4.34 -2.19
N GLY A 24 -6.92 -5.26 -3.14
CA GLY A 24 -8.09 -5.21 -4.00
C GLY A 24 -7.99 -6.11 -5.22
N LEU A 25 -8.70 -5.73 -6.28
CA LEU A 25 -8.87 -6.52 -7.49
C LEU A 25 -8.58 -5.69 -8.75
N LEU A 26 -7.96 -6.32 -9.75
CA LEU A 26 -7.99 -5.85 -11.14
C LEU A 26 -8.92 -6.76 -11.94
N GLN A 27 -9.86 -6.15 -12.68
CA GLN A 27 -10.90 -6.85 -13.42
C GLN A 27 -10.88 -6.45 -14.90
N GLY A 28 -11.01 -7.41 -15.80
CA GLY A 28 -11.16 -7.14 -17.24
C GLY A 28 -12.50 -6.47 -17.59
N PRO A 29 -12.62 -5.82 -18.77
CA PRO A 29 -13.76 -4.97 -19.11
C PRO A 29 -15.04 -5.78 -19.41
N GLN A 30 -14.94 -6.92 -20.08
CA GLN A 30 -15.95 -7.99 -20.28
C GLN A 30 -15.25 -9.18 -20.98
N GLY A 31 -15.73 -10.43 -20.83
CA GLY A 31 -15.10 -11.63 -21.43
C GLY A 31 -14.47 -12.55 -20.37
N PRO A 32 -13.77 -13.66 -20.73
CA PRO A 32 -13.39 -14.72 -19.79
C PRO A 32 -12.64 -14.12 -18.60
N GLY A 33 -13.35 -14.00 -17.48
CA GLY A 33 -13.09 -13.00 -16.44
C GLY A 33 -11.63 -12.91 -16.02
N LEU A 34 -10.93 -11.89 -16.52
CA LEU A 34 -9.65 -11.51 -15.96
C LEU A 34 -9.90 -11.04 -14.53
N LEU A 35 -9.31 -11.75 -13.57
CA LEU A 35 -9.35 -11.42 -12.16
C LEU A 35 -7.95 -11.54 -11.59
N VAL A 36 -7.40 -10.41 -11.15
CA VAL A 36 -6.13 -10.36 -10.44
C VAL A 36 -6.40 -9.89 -9.02
N MET A 37 -5.98 -10.68 -8.04
CA MET A 37 -6.01 -10.29 -6.64
C MET A 37 -4.72 -9.54 -6.31
N VAL A 38 -4.85 -8.25 -5.99
CA VAL A 38 -3.74 -7.38 -5.60
C VAL A 38 -3.55 -7.50 -4.09
N GLU A 39 -2.35 -7.94 -3.69
CA GLU A 39 -2.00 -8.20 -2.29
C GLU A 39 -1.14 -7.10 -1.68
N ASP A 40 -0.39 -6.40 -2.54
CA ASP A 40 0.58 -5.38 -2.15
C ASP A 40 0.74 -4.34 -3.27
N VAL A 41 0.98 -3.09 -2.89
CA VAL A 41 1.23 -1.98 -3.81
C VAL A 41 2.43 -1.17 -3.32
N LYS A 42 3.44 -1.03 -4.18
CA LYS A 42 4.70 -0.36 -3.85
C LYS A 42 5.00 0.80 -4.79
N LYS A 43 5.70 1.81 -4.27
CA LYS A 43 6.25 2.90 -5.07
C LYS A 43 7.59 2.50 -5.67
N ALA A 44 7.76 2.71 -6.96
CA ALA A 44 9.03 2.54 -7.68
C ALA A 44 9.44 3.83 -8.42
N ALA A 45 10.65 3.83 -8.98
CA ALA A 45 11.17 4.94 -9.78
C ALA A 45 11.10 6.33 -9.11
N GLY A 46 11.38 6.39 -7.81
CA GLY A 46 11.35 7.63 -7.02
C GLY A 46 9.93 8.12 -6.69
N GLY A 47 8.94 7.22 -6.64
CA GLY A 47 7.55 7.57 -6.32
C GLY A 47 6.66 7.85 -7.53
N ARG A 48 7.18 7.68 -8.74
CA ARG A 48 6.46 7.94 -10.00
C ARG A 48 5.64 6.74 -10.50
N LEU A 49 6.01 5.53 -10.09
CA LEU A 49 5.33 4.31 -10.51
C LEU A 49 4.74 3.60 -9.30
N PHE A 50 3.55 3.04 -9.49
CA PHE A 50 2.85 2.19 -8.54
C PHE A 50 2.84 0.77 -9.09
N VAL A 51 3.54 -0.13 -8.41
CA VAL A 51 3.67 -1.54 -8.79
C VAL A 51 2.68 -2.34 -7.94
N HIS A 52 1.73 -2.99 -8.59
CA HIS A 52 0.71 -3.83 -7.95
C HIS A 52 1.16 -5.28 -8.05
N SER A 53 1.51 -5.89 -6.92
CA SER A 53 1.93 -7.28 -6.85
C SER A 53 0.75 -8.14 -6.42
N GLY A 54 0.53 -9.24 -7.13
CA GLY A 54 -0.66 -10.06 -6.89
C GLY A 54 -0.67 -11.39 -7.63
N GLU A 55 -1.82 -12.04 -7.61
CA GLU A 55 -2.05 -13.32 -8.26
C GLU A 55 -3.19 -13.24 -9.27
N VAL A 56 -2.95 -13.77 -10.48
CA VAL A 56 -4.00 -14.00 -11.48
C VAL A 56 -4.83 -15.21 -11.03
N GLN A 57 -6.07 -14.96 -10.63
CA GLN A 57 -7.04 -15.95 -10.21
C GLN A 57 -7.81 -16.52 -11.41
N ALA A 58 -8.06 -15.70 -12.43
CA ALA A 58 -8.74 -16.10 -13.65
C ALA A 58 -8.33 -15.24 -14.85
N GLY A 59 -8.47 -15.79 -16.04
CA GLY A 59 -8.16 -15.10 -17.31
C GLY A 59 -6.67 -15.00 -17.61
N ARG A 60 -6.34 -14.10 -18.54
CA ARG A 60 -4.95 -13.73 -18.88
C ARG A 60 -4.85 -12.22 -18.88
N LEU A 61 -3.70 -11.73 -18.43
CA LEU A 61 -3.35 -10.31 -18.43
C LEU A 61 -2.20 -10.11 -19.41
N ALA A 62 -2.34 -9.16 -20.32
CA ALA A 62 -1.31 -8.72 -21.24
C ALA A 62 -1.09 -7.19 -21.15
N VAL A 63 0.08 -6.74 -21.60
CA VAL A 63 0.37 -5.32 -21.69
C VAL A 63 -0.56 -4.68 -22.72
N GLY A 64 -1.23 -3.59 -22.34
CA GLY A 64 -2.20 -2.88 -23.17
C GLY A 64 -3.66 -3.26 -22.90
N ASP A 65 -3.92 -4.28 -22.08
CA ASP A 65 -5.28 -4.60 -21.64
C ASP A 65 -5.85 -3.48 -20.78
N MET A 66 -7.10 -3.11 -21.05
CA MET A 66 -7.85 -2.25 -20.14
C MET A 66 -8.30 -3.05 -18.92
N VAL A 67 -8.18 -2.47 -17.73
CA VAL A 67 -8.63 -3.10 -16.48
C VAL A 67 -9.36 -2.09 -15.60
N SER A 68 -10.34 -2.57 -14.83
CA SER A 68 -10.94 -1.85 -13.73
C SER A 68 -10.20 -2.18 -12.43
N ALA A 69 -9.78 -1.16 -11.71
CA ALA A 69 -9.03 -1.27 -10.46
C ALA A 69 -9.97 -0.98 -9.27
N VAL A 70 -10.24 -1.99 -8.44
CA VAL A 70 -11.18 -1.90 -7.31
C VAL A 70 -10.43 -2.14 -6.01
N VAL A 71 -10.43 -1.16 -5.11
CA VAL A 71 -9.80 -1.25 -3.79
C VAL A 71 -10.77 -1.85 -2.77
N ASP A 72 -10.26 -2.67 -1.86
CA ASP A 72 -11.00 -3.11 -0.68
C ASP A 72 -11.20 -1.93 0.29
N GLU A 73 -12.40 -1.36 0.27
CA GLU A 73 -12.73 -0.21 1.11
C GLU A 73 -12.74 -0.51 2.61
N ALA A 74 -13.06 -1.74 3.01
CA ALA A 74 -13.10 -2.12 4.41
C ALA A 74 -11.68 -2.14 4.98
N LEU A 75 -10.75 -2.78 4.26
CA LEU A 75 -9.34 -2.79 4.63
C LEU A 75 -8.76 -1.37 4.65
N ARG A 76 -9.07 -0.58 3.62
CA ARG A 76 -8.58 0.81 3.53
C ARG A 76 -9.05 1.67 4.69
N ARG A 77 -10.29 1.48 5.15
CA ARG A 77 -10.84 2.21 6.29
C ARG A 77 -10.15 1.81 7.60
N GLN A 78 -9.88 0.52 7.81
CA GLN A 78 -9.15 0.03 8.97
C GLN A 78 -7.73 0.59 9.01
N VAL A 79 -7.00 0.53 7.90
CA VAL A 79 -5.62 1.05 7.80
C VAL A 79 -5.60 2.56 8.09
N ARG A 80 -6.55 3.33 7.53
CA ARG A 80 -6.69 4.77 7.84
C ARG A 80 -7.01 5.04 9.31
N ALA A 81 -7.88 4.24 9.93
CA ALA A 81 -8.23 4.39 11.34
C ALA A 81 -7.03 4.09 12.26
N HIS A 82 -6.29 3.01 11.99
CA HIS A 82 -5.07 2.69 12.72
C HIS A 82 -4.02 3.78 12.57
N HIS A 83 -3.81 4.31 11.37
CA HIS A 83 -2.87 5.41 11.16
C HIS A 83 -3.27 6.67 11.94
N THR A 84 -4.56 7.02 11.93
CA THR A 84 -5.10 8.13 12.71
C THR A 84 -4.88 7.92 14.20
N ALA A 85 -5.15 6.71 14.70
CA ALA A 85 -4.94 6.36 16.10
C ALA A 85 -3.46 6.43 16.50
N THR A 86 -2.55 5.92 15.67
CA THR A 86 -1.10 6.02 15.92
C THR A 86 -0.66 7.47 15.94
N HIS A 87 -1.13 8.31 15.01
CA HIS A 87 -0.81 9.75 14.99
C HIS A 87 -1.36 10.48 16.20
N LEU A 88 -2.59 10.20 16.62
CA LEU A 88 -3.20 10.78 17.81
C LEU A 88 -2.45 10.37 19.07
N LEU A 89 -2.11 9.08 19.21
CA LEU A 89 -1.32 8.58 20.33
C LEU A 89 0.07 9.21 20.36
N GLN A 90 0.77 9.26 19.22
CA GLN A 90 2.11 9.86 19.14
C GLN A 90 2.06 11.37 19.42
N SER A 91 0.98 12.06 19.03
CA SER A 91 0.76 13.47 19.35
C SER A 91 0.43 13.68 20.82
N ALA A 92 -0.36 12.79 21.43
CA ALA A 92 -0.65 12.81 22.86
C ALA A 92 0.60 12.53 23.70
N LEU A 93 1.44 11.56 23.28
CA LEU A 93 2.73 11.28 23.89
C LEU A 93 3.68 12.49 23.82
N ARG A 94 3.77 13.17 22.67
CA ARG A 94 4.52 14.43 22.55
C ARG A 94 4.01 15.53 23.49
N ARG A 95 2.70 15.56 23.76
CA ARG A 95 2.08 16.56 24.64
C ARG A 95 2.26 16.23 26.12
N VAL A 96 2.36 14.96 26.49
CA VAL A 96 2.59 14.49 27.87
C VAL A 96 4.08 14.48 28.24
N LEU A 97 4.97 14.13 27.30
CA LEU A 97 6.42 14.06 27.53
C LEU A 97 7.17 15.40 27.41
N GLY A 98 6.48 16.45 26.97
CA GLY A 98 7.02 17.82 26.89
C GLY A 98 7.96 18.07 25.69
N PRO A 99 8.11 19.33 25.27
CA PRO A 99 8.91 19.74 24.10
C PRO A 99 10.43 19.58 24.27
N ASP A 100 10.92 19.21 25.47
CA ASP A 100 12.36 19.03 25.76
C ASP A 100 12.91 17.66 25.37
N THR A 101 12.10 16.79 24.75
CA THR A 101 12.65 15.56 24.15
C THR A 101 13.24 15.89 22.78
N CYS A 102 14.49 16.34 22.83
CA CYS A 102 15.38 16.53 21.70
C CYS A 102 15.29 15.35 20.72
N GLN A 103 15.00 15.68 19.46
CA GLN A 103 15.19 14.85 18.29
C GLN A 103 16.61 14.22 18.31
N GLN A 104 16.70 12.92 18.56
CA GLN A 104 17.80 12.12 18.03
C GLN A 104 17.25 11.16 16.98
N GLY A 105 17.77 11.33 15.77
CA GLY A 105 17.41 10.54 14.61
C GLY A 105 17.78 9.08 14.77
N SER A 106 17.08 8.28 13.97
CA SER A 106 17.31 6.87 13.70
C SER A 106 18.78 6.48 13.58
N LEU A 107 19.21 5.47 14.33
CA LEU A 107 20.21 4.50 13.91
C LEU A 107 19.95 3.19 14.64
N VAL A 108 19.47 2.21 13.88
CA VAL A 108 19.57 0.79 14.24
C VAL A 108 21.03 0.43 14.10
N ASP A 109 21.67 -0.01 15.18
CA ASP A 109 22.76 -0.99 15.06
C ASP A 109 22.59 -2.03 16.16
N GLY A 110 22.35 -3.25 15.72
CA GLY A 110 22.41 -4.41 16.58
C GLY A 110 23.85 -4.88 16.61
N GLN A 111 24.61 -4.50 17.64
CA GLN A 111 25.67 -5.36 18.20
C GLN A 111 26.27 -4.83 19.50
N ARG A 112 26.21 -5.72 20.50
CA ARG A 112 27.18 -6.03 21.57
C ARG A 112 27.11 -5.32 22.94
N LEU A 113 27.00 -6.25 23.91
CA LEU A 113 27.29 -6.30 25.36
C LEU A 113 26.31 -5.62 26.31
#